data_AF-A0A355ER70-F1
#
_entry.id   AF-A0A355ER70-F1
#
_cell.length_a   1.000
_cell.length_b   1.000
_cell.length_c   1.000
_cell.angle_alpha   90.00
_cell.angle_beta   90.00
_cell.angle_gamma   90.00
#
_symmetry.space_group_name_H-M   'P 1'
#
loop_
_entity.id
_entity.type
_entity.pdbx_description
1 polymer ?
#
loop_
_entity_poly.entity_id
_entity_poly.type
_entity_poly.pdbx_seq_one_letter_code
_entity_poly.pdbx_strand_id
1 'polypeptide(L)'
;MIDPPLWNSDQLETNRTNAVALFRNERMEEPLEDYLEAFDEYQGRVEDLLETTIDLSQLEGTTALEVLTDPHLVDVFRYLAGPPVSADDLKVLADASSLAKGRLKKRPDDVKRLVEVVRSALDRRRFCWVVERREPTEAERGAAVMASAALMAASRVQTNRRTGTCQ
;
A
#
# COMPACT_ATOMS: atom_id res chain seq x y z
N MET A 1 -4.29 -24.41 38.46
CA MET A 1 -3.05 -23.98 37.79
C MET A 1 -2.66 -25.14 36.89
N ILE A 2 -2.58 -24.94 35.57
CA ILE A 2 -2.18 -26.00 34.63
C ILE A 2 -0.66 -25.86 34.51
N ASP A 3 0.09 -26.90 34.88
CA ASP A 3 1.54 -26.89 34.70
C ASP A 3 1.88 -26.80 33.21
N PRO A 4 2.90 -26.00 32.83
CA PRO A 4 3.29 -25.89 31.44
C PRO A 4 3.77 -27.27 30.93
N PRO A 5 3.44 -27.63 29.67
CA PRO A 5 3.85 -28.90 29.11
C PRO A 5 5.38 -28.99 29.04
N LEU A 6 5.92 -30.13 29.48
CA LEU A 6 7.32 -30.48 29.29
C LEU A 6 7.44 -31.35 28.03
N TRP A 7 8.03 -30.80 26.97
CA TRP A 7 8.27 -31.53 25.73
C TRP A 7 9.62 -32.25 25.77
N ASN A 8 9.62 -33.53 25.42
CA ASN A 8 10.84 -34.28 25.17
C ASN A 8 11.36 -34.05 23.74
N SER A 9 12.60 -34.49 23.47
CA SER A 9 13.24 -34.31 22.17
C SER A 9 12.44 -34.91 21.01
N ASP A 10 11.82 -36.07 21.20
CA ASP A 10 11.03 -36.75 20.16
C ASP A 10 9.74 -35.96 19.83
N GLN A 11 9.10 -35.39 20.84
CA GLN A 11 7.94 -34.51 20.69
C GLN A 11 8.31 -33.21 19.96
N LEU A 12 9.46 -32.61 20.29
CA LEU A 12 9.95 -31.44 19.58
C LEU A 12 10.25 -31.73 18.11
N GLU A 13 10.89 -32.86 17.81
CA GLU A 13 11.22 -33.26 16.44
C GLU A 13 9.97 -33.59 15.61
N THR A 14 8.98 -34.22 16.23
CA THR A 14 7.67 -34.47 15.61
C THR A 14 6.96 -33.15 15.29
N ASN A 15 6.90 -32.22 16.26
CA ASN A 15 6.29 -30.91 16.06
C ASN A 15 7.03 -30.08 15.00
N ARG A 16 8.37 -30.15 14.96
CA ARG A 16 9.19 -29.51 13.93
C ARG A 16 8.83 -30.03 12.54
N THR A 17 8.74 -31.35 12.38
CA THR A 17 8.40 -31.96 11.09
C THR A 17 6.99 -31.60 10.65
N ASN A 18 6.02 -31.61 11.57
CA ASN A 18 4.65 -31.20 11.31
C ASN A 18 4.56 -29.72 10.91
N ALA A 19 5.24 -28.82 11.64
CA ALA A 19 5.26 -27.39 11.32
C ALA A 19 5.86 -27.12 9.94
N VAL A 20 6.93 -27.84 9.56
CA VAL A 20 7.53 -27.73 8.22
C VAL A 20 6.57 -28.26 7.15
N ALA A 21 5.89 -29.37 7.38
CA ALA A 21 4.93 -29.92 6.44
C ALA A 21 3.72 -28.99 6.23
N LEU A 22 3.17 -28.44 7.32
CA LEU A 22 2.10 -27.44 7.28
C LEU A 22 2.52 -26.21 6.50
N PHE A 23 3.67 -25.61 6.84
CA PHE A 23 4.19 -24.45 6.11
C PHE A 23 4.38 -24.75 4.62
N ARG A 24 4.91 -25.92 4.26
CA ARG A 24 5.09 -26.31 2.86
C ARG A 24 3.75 -26.42 2.14
N ASN A 25 2.75 -27.06 2.74
CA ASN A 25 1.43 -27.21 2.14
C ASN A 25 0.77 -25.85 1.97
N GLU A 26 0.73 -25.03 3.02
CA GLU A 26 0.19 -23.67 2.96
C GLU A 26 0.82 -22.86 1.82
N ARG A 27 2.16 -22.84 1.70
CA ARG A 27 2.86 -22.05 0.66
C ARG A 27 2.62 -22.57 -0.75
N MET A 28 2.41 -23.88 -0.92
CA MET A 28 2.15 -24.49 -2.22
C MET A 28 0.69 -24.33 -2.67
N GLU A 29 -0.23 -24.17 -1.71
CA GLU A 29 -1.67 -23.99 -1.94
C GLU A 29 -2.10 -22.53 -1.96
N GLU A 30 -1.16 -21.58 -1.83
CA GLU A 30 -1.49 -20.16 -1.95
C GLU A 30 -2.06 -19.84 -3.34
N PRO A 31 -3.30 -19.30 -3.41
CA PRO A 31 -3.94 -19.02 -4.68
C PRO A 31 -3.21 -17.88 -5.40
N LEU A 32 -2.88 -18.11 -6.67
CA LEU A 32 -2.39 -17.06 -7.57
C LEU A 32 -3.47 -16.00 -7.80
N GLU A 33 -4.72 -16.44 -7.74
CA GLU A 33 -5.94 -15.67 -7.94
C GLU A 33 -6.03 -14.50 -6.96
N ASP A 34 -5.65 -14.67 -5.69
CA ASP A 34 -5.60 -13.57 -4.70
C ASP A 34 -4.67 -12.44 -5.15
N TYR A 35 -3.55 -12.77 -5.80
CA TYR A 35 -2.64 -11.78 -6.36
C TYR A 35 -3.25 -11.10 -7.59
N LEU A 36 -3.85 -11.87 -8.50
CA LEU A 36 -4.42 -11.35 -9.74
C LEU A 36 -5.62 -10.43 -9.47
N GLU A 37 -6.52 -10.83 -8.56
CA GLU A 37 -7.65 -10.00 -8.13
C GLU A 37 -7.17 -8.69 -7.49
N ALA A 38 -6.17 -8.77 -6.60
CA ALA A 38 -5.59 -7.58 -6.01
C ALA A 38 -4.90 -6.69 -7.06
N PHE A 39 -4.24 -7.28 -8.07
CA PHE A 39 -3.61 -6.55 -9.16
C PHE A 39 -4.64 -5.74 -9.96
N ASP A 40 -5.72 -6.38 -10.41
CA ASP A 40 -6.78 -5.73 -11.19
C ASP A 40 -7.46 -4.62 -10.38
N GLU A 41 -7.72 -4.87 -9.09
CA GLU A 41 -8.28 -3.87 -8.17
C GLU A 41 -7.37 -2.64 -8.04
N TYR A 42 -6.08 -2.84 -7.78
CA TYR A 42 -5.15 -1.73 -7.62
C TYR A 42 -4.81 -1.04 -8.93
N GLN A 43 -4.85 -1.74 -10.06
CA GLN A 43 -4.74 -1.12 -11.37
C GLN A 43 -5.82 -0.06 -11.56
N GLY A 44 -7.09 -0.43 -11.35
CA GLY A 44 -8.21 0.53 -11.45
C GLY A 44 -8.05 1.72 -10.50
N ARG A 45 -7.67 1.48 -9.24
CA ARG A 45 -7.47 2.58 -8.27
C ARG A 45 -6.32 3.53 -8.63
N VAL A 46 -5.26 3.02 -9.25
CA VAL A 46 -4.15 3.86 -9.72
C VAL A 46 -4.60 4.69 -10.93
N GLU A 47 -5.35 4.09 -11.85
CA GLU A 47 -5.95 4.81 -12.98
C GLU A 47 -6.88 5.93 -12.50
N ASP A 48 -7.77 5.65 -11.53
CA ASP A 48 -8.67 6.63 -10.92
C ASP A 48 -7.91 7.78 -10.25
N LEU A 49 -6.84 7.48 -9.51
CA LEU A 49 -6.00 8.49 -8.87
C LEU A 49 -5.35 9.41 -9.91
N LEU A 50 -4.78 8.82 -10.97
CA LEU A 50 -4.15 9.58 -12.05
C LEU A 50 -5.17 10.44 -12.79
N GLU A 51 -6.36 9.92 -13.08
CA GLU A 51 -7.44 10.70 -13.70
C GLU A 51 -7.88 11.87 -12.81
N THR A 52 -8.18 11.59 -11.53
CA THR A 52 -8.63 12.59 -10.53
C THR A 52 -7.64 13.74 -10.39
N THR A 53 -6.34 13.46 -10.52
CA THR A 53 -5.26 14.42 -10.30
C THR A 53 -4.68 15.00 -11.59
N ILE A 54 -5.24 14.67 -12.75
CA ILE A 54 -4.70 14.99 -14.08
C ILE A 54 -3.22 14.59 -14.14
N ASP A 55 -2.98 13.30 -14.03
CA ASP A 55 -1.68 12.65 -13.95
C ASP A 55 -0.74 13.32 -12.93
N LEU A 56 -1.25 13.56 -11.72
CA LEU A 56 -0.56 14.20 -10.58
C LEU A 56 -0.19 15.68 -10.77
N SER A 57 -0.53 16.30 -11.91
CA SER A 57 -0.28 17.74 -12.14
C SER A 57 -1.16 18.62 -11.23
N GLN A 58 -2.33 18.13 -10.84
CA GLN A 58 -3.28 18.78 -9.94
C GLN A 58 -3.45 17.98 -8.65
N LEU A 59 -2.51 18.14 -7.72
CA LEU A 59 -2.53 17.48 -6.42
C LEU A 59 -2.48 18.50 -5.28
N GLU A 60 -3.38 19.48 -5.30
CA GLU A 60 -3.45 20.56 -4.29
C GLU A 60 -4.92 20.91 -3.99
N GLY A 61 -5.15 21.70 -2.94
CA GLY A 61 -6.47 22.24 -2.63
C GLY A 61 -7.58 21.20 -2.52
N THR A 62 -8.65 21.38 -3.31
CA THR A 62 -9.83 20.51 -3.32
C THR A 62 -9.51 19.11 -3.84
N THR A 63 -8.69 18.98 -4.88
CA THR A 63 -8.30 17.68 -5.45
C THR A 63 -7.48 16.87 -4.45
N ALA A 64 -6.54 17.51 -3.74
CA ALA A 64 -5.80 16.85 -2.66
C ALA A 64 -6.71 16.39 -1.52
N LEU A 65 -7.69 17.22 -1.13
CA LEU A 65 -8.68 16.84 -0.12
C LEU A 65 -9.57 15.68 -0.58
N GLU A 66 -9.96 15.65 -1.86
CA GLU A 66 -10.71 14.56 -2.46
C GLU A 66 -9.94 13.25 -2.36
N VAL A 67 -8.72 13.21 -2.89
CA VAL A 67 -7.81 12.05 -2.83
C VAL A 67 -7.61 11.55 -1.40
N LEU A 68 -7.30 12.46 -0.46
CA LEU A 68 -7.00 12.07 0.93
C LEU A 68 -8.25 11.67 1.74
N THR A 69 -9.46 11.96 1.25
CA THR A 69 -10.71 11.60 1.95
C THR A 69 -11.48 10.47 1.31
N ASP A 70 -11.03 10.00 0.15
CA ASP A 70 -11.46 8.75 -0.45
C ASP A 70 -10.60 7.58 0.10
N PRO A 71 -11.21 6.55 0.71
CA PRO A 71 -10.48 5.41 1.26
C PRO A 71 -9.63 4.64 0.25
N HIS A 72 -10.04 4.58 -1.01
CA HIS A 72 -9.32 3.86 -2.06
C HIS A 72 -8.16 4.70 -2.61
N LEU A 73 -8.39 6.00 -2.82
CA LEU A 73 -7.35 6.89 -3.34
C LEU A 73 -6.27 7.21 -2.31
N VAL A 74 -6.61 7.37 -1.02
CA VAL A 74 -5.61 7.60 0.04
C VAL A 74 -4.64 6.44 0.19
N ASP A 75 -5.09 5.21 -0.10
CA ASP A 75 -4.23 4.04 -0.12
C ASP A 75 -3.23 4.11 -1.27
N VAL A 76 -3.67 4.41 -2.49
CA VAL A 76 -2.76 4.57 -3.63
C VAL A 76 -1.82 5.77 -3.46
N PHE A 77 -2.33 6.87 -2.92
CA PHE A 77 -1.56 8.10 -2.66
C PHE A 77 -0.30 7.81 -1.84
N ARG A 78 -0.40 6.93 -0.84
CA ARG A 78 0.75 6.48 -0.03
C ARG A 78 1.80 5.68 -0.81
N TYR A 79 1.38 5.02 -1.89
CA TYR A 79 2.25 4.25 -2.78
C TYR A 79 2.83 5.08 -3.94
N LEU A 80 2.48 6.36 -4.06
CA LEU A 80 3.20 7.29 -4.94
C LEU A 80 4.66 7.47 -4.50
N ALA A 81 4.92 7.36 -3.19
CA ALA A 81 6.27 7.42 -2.63
C ALA A 81 7.07 6.15 -2.97
N GLY A 82 8.39 6.33 -3.14
CA GLY A 82 9.35 5.24 -3.30
C GLY A 82 10.45 5.34 -2.24
N PRO A 83 10.41 4.53 -1.15
CA PRO A 83 9.45 3.46 -0.84
C PRO A 83 8.06 3.95 -0.38
N PRO A 84 7.01 3.10 -0.42
CA PRO A 84 5.67 3.45 0.08
C PRO A 84 5.67 3.86 1.55
N VAL A 85 4.82 4.82 1.91
CA VAL A 85 4.69 5.33 3.28
C VAL A 85 3.50 4.69 4.00
N SER A 86 3.67 4.29 5.26
CA SER A 86 2.54 3.81 6.06
C SER A 86 1.59 4.96 6.44
N ALA A 87 0.35 4.65 6.80
CA ALA A 87 -0.59 5.68 7.26
C ALA A 87 -0.10 6.38 8.55
N ASP A 88 0.59 5.64 9.44
CA ASP A 88 1.15 6.19 10.67
C ASP A 88 2.36 7.07 10.39
N ASP A 89 3.30 6.61 9.55
CA ASP A 89 4.46 7.42 9.15
C ASP A 89 4.02 8.69 8.45
N LEU A 90 3.04 8.62 7.55
CA LEU A 90 2.53 9.78 6.84
C LEU A 90 1.97 10.84 7.80
N LYS A 91 1.23 10.41 8.85
CA LYS A 91 0.75 11.32 9.91
C LYS A 91 1.91 11.95 10.68
N VAL A 92 2.90 11.16 11.07
CA VAL A 92 4.06 11.62 11.85
C VAL A 92 4.89 12.62 11.06
N LEU A 93 5.21 12.30 9.80
CA LEU A 93 6.03 13.14 8.93
C LEU A 93 5.33 14.45 8.55
N ALA A 94 4.01 14.42 8.36
CA ALA A 94 3.23 15.62 8.06
C ALA A 94 2.84 16.42 9.32
N ASP A 95 3.20 15.95 10.52
CA ASP A 95 2.71 16.46 11.80
C ASP A 95 1.17 16.64 11.79
N ALA A 96 0.48 15.63 11.25
CA ALA A 96 -0.96 15.57 11.12
C ALA A 96 -1.54 14.67 12.22
N SER A 97 -2.47 15.22 13.00
CA SER A 97 -3.09 14.48 14.12
C SER A 97 -3.97 13.29 13.68
N SER A 98 -4.46 13.28 12.43
CA SER A 98 -5.37 12.26 11.91
C SER A 98 -5.51 12.36 10.40
N LEU A 99 -5.71 11.21 9.73
CA LEU A 99 -6.14 11.14 8.32
C LEU A 99 -7.66 11.01 8.17
N ALA A 100 -8.42 11.08 9.26
CA ALA A 100 -9.87 10.93 9.20
C ALA A 100 -10.51 12.07 8.39
N LYS A 101 -11.40 11.72 7.45
CA LYS A 101 -12.11 12.64 6.56
C LYS A 101 -12.67 13.88 7.26
N GLY A 102 -13.35 13.70 8.39
CA GLY A 102 -13.93 14.82 9.15
C GLY A 102 -12.91 15.80 9.73
N ARG A 103 -11.68 15.35 10.00
CA ARG A 103 -10.56 16.19 10.48
C ARG A 103 -9.91 16.93 9.32
N LEU A 104 -9.59 16.23 8.23
CA LEU A 104 -8.94 16.83 7.06
C LEU A 104 -9.79 17.96 6.45
N LYS A 105 -11.12 17.78 6.36
CA LYS A 105 -12.03 18.85 5.90
C LYS A 105 -11.97 20.14 6.72
N LYS A 106 -11.56 20.06 8.00
CA LYS A 106 -11.48 21.21 8.92
C LYS A 106 -10.06 21.77 9.05
N ARG A 107 -9.06 21.09 8.49
CA ARG A 107 -7.64 21.43 8.63
C ARG A 107 -6.96 21.36 7.26
N PRO A 108 -7.19 22.35 6.38
CA PRO A 108 -6.58 22.39 5.05
C PRO A 108 -5.04 22.42 5.10
N ASP A 109 -4.46 22.97 6.18
CA ASP A 109 -3.01 22.94 6.39
C ASP A 109 -2.46 21.52 6.59
N ASP A 110 -3.24 20.61 7.22
CA ASP A 110 -2.85 19.20 7.34
C ASP A 110 -2.81 18.54 5.95
N VAL A 111 -3.80 18.82 5.10
CA VAL A 111 -3.85 18.33 3.71
C VAL A 111 -2.62 18.76 2.90
N LYS A 112 -2.24 20.03 3.01
CA LYS A 112 -1.07 20.56 2.32
C LYS A 112 0.21 19.83 2.75
N ARG A 113 0.43 19.69 4.06
CA ARG A 113 1.60 19.00 4.60
C ARG A 113 1.68 17.53 4.19
N LEU A 114 0.55 16.83 4.13
CA LEU A 114 0.47 15.44 3.66
C LEU A 114 0.91 15.32 2.20
N VAL A 115 0.46 16.22 1.32
CA VAL A 115 0.91 16.29 -0.08
C VAL A 115 2.40 16.59 -0.17
N GLU A 116 2.91 17.53 0.63
CA GLU A 116 4.33 17.89 0.63
C GLU A 116 5.23 16.71 0.99
N VAL A 117 4.85 15.91 2.00
CA VAL A 117 5.56 14.69 2.37
C VAL A 117 5.64 13.72 1.20
N VAL A 118 4.50 13.38 0.58
CA VAL A 118 4.48 12.43 -0.55
C VAL A 118 5.22 12.97 -1.77
N ARG A 119 5.10 14.27 -2.09
CA ARG A 119 5.87 14.89 -3.18
C ARG A 119 7.37 14.83 -2.93
N SER A 120 7.81 15.01 -1.67
CA SER A 120 9.24 14.95 -1.33
C SER A 120 9.82 13.55 -1.54
N ALA A 121 9.02 12.51 -1.31
CA ALA A 121 9.38 11.09 -1.42
C ALA A 121 8.88 10.43 -2.73
N LEU A 122 8.35 11.22 -3.67
CA LEU A 122 7.74 10.71 -4.89
C LEU A 122 8.70 9.79 -5.64
N ASP A 123 8.20 8.64 -6.09
CA ASP A 123 8.97 7.74 -6.95
C ASP A 123 9.14 8.37 -8.34
N ARG A 124 10.25 9.07 -8.51
CA ARG A 124 10.58 9.80 -9.75
C ARG A 124 10.86 8.88 -10.94
N ARG A 125 11.01 7.57 -10.73
CA ARG A 125 11.14 6.60 -11.83
C ARG A 125 9.78 6.22 -12.38
N ARG A 126 8.79 6.02 -11.51
CA ARG A 126 7.40 5.75 -11.93
C ARG A 126 6.69 7.00 -12.44
N PHE A 127 6.92 8.15 -11.81
CA PHE A 127 6.22 9.39 -12.09
C PHE A 127 7.17 10.50 -12.58
N CYS A 128 8.04 10.19 -13.55
CA CYS A 128 9.10 11.08 -14.03
C CYS A 128 8.57 12.43 -14.54
N TRP A 129 7.42 12.42 -15.21
CA TRP A 129 6.78 13.60 -15.80
C TRP A 129 6.43 14.68 -14.77
N VAL A 130 6.19 14.31 -13.51
CA VAL A 130 5.91 15.25 -12.42
C VAL A 130 7.13 16.12 -12.13
N VAL A 131 8.32 15.53 -12.11
CA VAL A 131 9.59 16.24 -11.88
C VAL A 131 9.98 17.06 -13.11
N GLU A 132 9.71 16.52 -14.28
CA GLU A 132 9.95 17.16 -15.58
C GLU A 132 8.91 18.24 -15.93
N ARG A 133 7.84 18.36 -15.14
CA ARG A 133 6.73 19.33 -15.30
C ARG A 133 6.10 19.27 -16.69
N ARG A 134 5.75 18.06 -17.12
CA ARG A 134 5.07 17.78 -18.38
C ARG A 134 3.98 16.74 -18.19
N GLU A 135 3.23 16.50 -19.25
CA GLU A 135 2.30 15.37 -19.31
C GLU A 135 3.06 14.05 -19.55
N PRO A 136 2.57 12.93 -19.02
CA PRO A 136 3.11 11.61 -19.35
C PRO A 136 2.79 11.24 -20.80
N THR A 137 3.67 10.46 -21.40
CA THR A 137 3.28 9.67 -22.57
C THR A 137 2.37 8.51 -22.15
N GLU A 138 1.59 7.97 -23.09
CA GLU A 138 0.73 6.80 -22.82
C GLU A 138 1.53 5.61 -22.27
N ALA A 139 2.73 5.37 -22.79
CA ALA A 139 3.62 4.32 -22.33
C ALA A 139 4.13 4.55 -20.90
N GLU A 140 4.49 5.77 -20.54
CA GLU A 140 4.90 6.11 -19.17
C GLU A 140 3.74 5.96 -18.19
N ARG A 141 2.55 6.45 -18.57
CA ARG A 141 1.34 6.31 -17.75
C ARG A 141 1.01 4.83 -17.51
N GLY A 142 0.98 4.03 -18.58
CA GLY A 142 0.71 2.59 -18.50
C GLY A 142 1.76 1.85 -17.65
N ALA A 143 3.04 2.19 -17.79
CA ALA A 143 4.10 1.60 -16.98
C ALA A 143 3.97 1.96 -15.49
N ALA A 144 3.62 3.20 -15.17
CA ALA A 144 3.40 3.65 -13.80
C ALA A 144 2.21 2.95 -13.14
N VAL A 145 1.12 2.77 -13.90
CA VAL A 145 -0.07 2.02 -13.47
C VAL A 145 0.31 0.57 -13.17
N MET A 146 0.89 -0.15 -14.13
CA MET A 146 1.27 -1.55 -13.98
C MET A 146 2.25 -1.76 -12.81
N ALA A 147 3.29 -0.92 -12.71
CA ALA A 147 4.27 -1.03 -11.65
C ALA A 147 3.67 -0.76 -10.25
N SER A 148 2.75 0.21 -10.15
CA SER A 148 2.08 0.53 -8.89
C SER A 148 1.10 -0.57 -8.48
N ALA A 149 0.31 -1.09 -9.43
CA ALA A 149 -0.59 -2.21 -9.20
C ALA A 149 0.15 -3.46 -8.71
N ALA A 150 1.24 -3.83 -9.39
CA ALA A 150 2.09 -4.96 -8.98
C ALA A 150 2.65 -4.78 -7.56
N LEU A 151 3.17 -3.59 -7.25
CA LEU A 151 3.72 -3.27 -5.93
C LEU A 151 2.66 -3.38 -4.82
N MET A 152 1.46 -2.85 -5.07
CA MET A 152 0.35 -2.87 -4.12
C MET A 152 -0.21 -4.28 -3.94
N ALA A 153 -0.42 -5.03 -5.03
CA ALA A 153 -0.89 -6.41 -4.99
C ALA A 153 0.09 -7.31 -4.23
N ALA A 154 1.39 -7.20 -4.52
CA ALA A 154 2.42 -7.94 -3.80
C ALA A 154 2.43 -7.59 -2.30
N SER A 155 2.28 -6.31 -1.95
CA SER A 155 2.21 -5.85 -0.56
C SER A 155 0.97 -6.40 0.17
N ARG A 156 -0.18 -6.44 -0.52
CA ARG A 156 -1.44 -7.00 -0.01
C ARG A 156 -1.31 -8.48 0.29
N VAL A 157 -0.83 -9.27 -0.67
CA VAL A 157 -0.60 -10.72 -0.49
C VAL A 157 0.42 -10.97 0.62
N GLN A 158 1.52 -10.20 0.68
CA GLN A 158 2.49 -10.33 1.79
C GLN A 158 1.89 -10.00 3.15
N THR A 159 0.98 -9.03 3.23
CA THR A 159 0.26 -8.72 4.46
C THR A 159 -0.64 -9.89 4.84
N ASN A 160 -1.40 -10.42 3.89
CA ASN A 160 -2.24 -11.61 4.10
C ASN A 160 -1.41 -12.82 4.55
N ARG A 161 -0.20 -13.03 4.02
CA ARG A 161 0.73 -14.08 4.48
C ARG A 161 1.18 -13.91 5.93
N ARG A 162 1.26 -12.68 6.44
CA ARG A 162 1.68 -12.38 7.82
C ARG A 162 0.54 -12.46 8.81
N THR A 163 -0.68 -12.13 8.37
CA THR A 163 -1.87 -12.06 9.23
C THR A 163 -2.80 -13.27 9.08
N GLY A 164 -2.65 -14.05 8.00
CA GLY A 164 -3.33 -15.30 7.78
C GLY A 164 -2.93 -16.28 8.87
N THR A 165 -3.89 -16.59 9.73
CA THR A 165 -3.76 -17.52 10.84
C THR A 165 -3.20 -18.86 10.35
N CYS A 166 -2.15 -19.38 10.98
CA CYS A 166 -1.95 -20.83 11.03
C CYS A 166 -3.23 -21.43 11.60
N GLN A 167 -4.07 -22.04 10.77
CA GLN A 167 -5.18 -22.88 11.24
C GLN A 167 -4.64 -24.25 11.65
#